data_AF-A0A956KPD4-F1
#
_entry.id   AF-A0A956KPD4-F1
#
_cell.length_a   1.000
_cell.length_b   1.000
_cell.length_c   1.000
_cell.angle_alpha   90.00
_cell.angle_beta   90.00
_cell.angle_gamma   90.00
#
_symmetry.space_group_name_H-M   'P 1'
#
loop_
_entity.id
_entity.type
_entity.pdbx_description
1 polymer ?
#
loop_
_entity_poly.entity_id
_entity_poly.type
_entity_poly.pdbx_seq_one_letter_code
_entity_poly.pdbx_strand_id
1 'polypeptide(L)' 'VTHMIAVGERSGQLEQMLTDLADAYDREASSAITRSTAVLEPIMIVAMGGTVGFIVFAIMTPILQMNQMGAH' A
#
# COMPACT_ATOMS: atom_id res chain seq x y z
N VAL A 1 20.90 20.08 4.33
CA VAL A 1 21.49 19.46 5.53
C VAL A 1 22.88 19.99 5.87
N THR A 2 23.83 20.08 4.92
CA THR A 2 25.18 20.62 5.18
C THR A 2 25.19 22.04 5.77
N HIS A 3 24.28 22.91 5.33
CA HIS A 3 24.13 24.27 5.90
C HIS A 3 23.48 24.29 7.29
N MET A 4 22.59 23.32 7.59
CA MET A 4 21.92 23.18 8.88
C MET A 4 22.88 22.67 9.96
N ILE A 5 23.73 21.71 9.61
CA ILE A 5 24.79 21.17 10.48
C ILE A 5 25.80 22.27 10.87
N ALA A 6 26.24 23.08 9.90
CA ALA A 6 27.18 24.18 10.15
C ALA A 6 26.60 25.32 11.02
N VAL A 7 25.28 25.50 11.03
CA VAL A 7 24.58 26.48 11.88
C VAL A 7 24.38 25.93 13.29
N GLY A 8 23.98 24.66 13.42
CA GLY A 8 23.86 23.97 14.72
C GLY A 8 25.18 23.81 15.46
N GLU A 9 26.28 23.60 14.75
CA GLU A 9 27.62 23.49 15.33
C GLU A 9 28.12 24.84 15.88
N ARG A 10 27.83 25.95 15.18
CA ARG A 10 28.16 27.32 15.64
C ARG A 10 27.29 27.81 16.78
N SER A 11 26.06 27.30 16.93
CA SER A 11 25.14 27.66 18.01
C SER A 11 25.21 26.71 19.22
N GLY A 12 25.98 25.62 19.12
CA GLY A 12 26.02 24.56 20.14
C GLY A 12 24.77 23.67 20.18
N GLN A 13 23.89 23.75 19.17
CA GLN A 13 22.61 23.05 19.10
C GLN A 13 22.60 21.86 18.10
N LEU A 14 23.78 21.44 17.62
CA LEU A 14 23.90 20.35 16.65
C LEU A 14 23.25 19.05 17.13
N GLU A 15 23.43 18.70 18.41
CA GLU A 15 22.84 17.51 19.02
C GLU A 15 21.30 17.54 18.96
N GLN A 16 20.70 18.67 19.33
CA GLN A 16 19.27 18.90 19.24
C GLN A 16 18.77 18.78 17.79
N MET A 17 19.48 19.37 16.83
CA MET A 17 19.12 19.31 15.42
C MET A 17 19.19 17.89 14.84
N LEU A 18 20.15 17.07 15.28
CA LEU A 18 20.26 15.68 14.85
C LEU A 18 19.12 14.82 15.41
N THR A 19 18.71 15.07 16.66
CA THR A 19 17.54 14.44 17.27
C THR A 19 16.25 14.83 16.54
N ASP A 20 16.03 16.11 16.26
CA ASP A 20 14.86 16.58 15.52
C ASP A 20 14.79 15.97 14.11
N LEU A 21 15.94 15.79 13.46
CA LEU A 21 16.04 15.14 12.15
C LEU A 21 15.71 13.64 12.24
N ALA A 22 16.23 12.94 13.27
CA ALA A 22 15.92 11.53 13.49
C ALA A 22 14.41 11.33 13.72
N ASP A 23 13.79 12.16 14.56
CA ASP A 23 12.35 12.14 14.80
C ASP A 23 11.54 12.45 13.54
N ALA A 24 12.04 13.35 12.68
CA ALA A 24 11.40 13.64 11.41
C ALA A 24 11.42 12.42 10.47
N TYR A 25 12.56 11.74 10.36
CA TYR A 25 12.67 10.52 9.56
C TYR A 25 11.84 9.36 10.11
N ASP A 26 11.78 9.18 11.42
CA ASP A 26 10.95 8.14 12.03
C ASP A 26 9.46 8.36 11.74
N ARG A 27 9.00 9.61 11.85
CA ARG A 27 7.63 10.00 11.47
C ARG A 27 7.36 9.76 9.99
N GLU A 28 8.30 10.10 9.11
CA GLU A 28 8.15 9.91 7.67
C GLU A 28 8.11 8.42 7.31
N ALA A 29 8.99 7.61 7.91
CA ALA A 29 9.02 6.16 7.74
C ALA A 29 7.72 5.51 8.24
N SER A 30 7.28 5.85 9.45
CA SER A 30 6.01 5.36 10.01
C SER A 30 4.82 5.73 9.10
N SER A 31 4.76 6.98 8.65
CA SER A 31 3.73 7.43 7.71
C SER A 31 3.78 6.70 6.36
N ALA A 32 4.98 6.41 5.84
CA ALA A 32 5.14 5.62 4.62
C ALA A 32 4.65 4.19 4.81
N ILE A 33 4.96 3.55 5.94
CA ILE A 33 4.47 2.21 6.27
C ILE A 33 2.94 2.21 6.38
N THR A 34 2.34 3.15 7.12
CA THR A 34 0.88 3.24 7.25
C THR A 34 0.20 3.41 5.90
N ARG A 35 0.72 4.30 5.04
CA ARG A 35 0.18 4.51 3.69
C ARG A 35 0.32 3.28 2.80
N SER A 36 1.44 2.57 2.91
CA SER A 36 1.67 1.33 2.16
C SER A 36 0.68 0.25 2.58
N THR A 37 0.45 0.09 3.89
CA THR A 37 -0.53 -0.86 4.44
C THR A 37 -1.96 -0.48 4.08
N ALA A 38 -2.31 0.81 4.06
CA ALA A 38 -3.64 1.27 3.68
C ALA A 38 -3.99 0.93 2.22
N VAL A 39 -3.01 0.86 1.32
CA VAL A 39 -3.22 0.46 -0.09
C VAL A 39 -3.32 -1.07 -0.24
N LEU A 40 -2.77 -1.86 0.68
CA LEU A 40 -2.92 -3.31 0.65
C LEU A 40 -4.38 -3.74 0.84
N GLU A 41 -5.17 -3.02 1.64
CA GLU A 41 -6.58 -3.32 1.89
C GLU A 41 -7.44 -3.33 0.60
N PRO A 42 -7.46 -2.27 -0.24
CA PRO A 42 -8.23 -2.29 -1.49
C PRO A 42 -7.70 -3.33 -2.49
N ILE A 43 -6.39 -3.62 -2.51
CA ILE A 43 -5.82 -4.68 -3.35
C ILE A 43 -6.42 -6.04 -2.98
N MET A 44 -6.52 -6.35 -1.68
CA MET A 44 -7.11 -7.60 -1.21
C MET A 44 -8.58 -7.73 -1.64
N ILE A 45 -9.36 -6.64 -1.58
CA ILE A 45 -10.76 -6.63 -2.02
C ILE A 45 -10.86 -6.90 -3.53
N VAL A 46 -10.05 -6.22 -4.35
CA VAL A 46 -10.04 -6.44 -5.80
C VAL A 46 -9.62 -7.88 -6.14
N ALA A 47 -8.62 -8.43 -5.44
CA ALA A 47 -8.19 -9.82 -5.62
C ALA A 47 -9.28 -10.83 -5.25
N MET A 48 -9.98 -10.62 -4.13
CA MET A 48 -11.13 -11.46 -3.74
C MET A 48 -12.25 -11.36 -4.77
N GLY A 49 -12.60 -10.14 -5.21
CA GLY A 49 -13.61 -9.93 -6.23
C GLY A 49 -13.27 -10.63 -7.55
N GLY A 50 -12.01 -10.54 -7.98
CA GLY A 50 -11.50 -11.25 -9.15
C GLY A 50 -11.58 -12.78 -9.00
N THR A 51 -11.22 -13.30 -7.82
CA THR A 51 -11.29 -14.75 -7.52
C THR A 51 -12.74 -15.25 -7.58
N VAL A 52 -13.67 -14.53 -6.95
CA VAL A 52 -15.10 -14.87 -6.98
C VAL A 52 -15.65 -14.76 -8.39
N GLY A 53 -15.33 -13.70 -9.12
CA GLY A 53 -15.75 -13.52 -10.51
C GLY A 53 -15.25 -14.63 -11.43
N PHE A 54 -14.00 -15.08 -11.24
CA PHE A 54 -13.44 -16.21 -11.97
C PHE A 54 -14.21 -17.51 -11.70
N ILE A 55 -14.55 -17.80 -10.44
CA ILE A 55 -15.35 -18.97 -10.06
C ILE A 55 -16.74 -18.91 -10.72
N VAL A 56 -17.39 -17.75 -10.68
CA VAL A 56 -18.71 -17.56 -11.32
C VAL A 56 -18.63 -17.83 -12.81
N PHE A 57 -17.61 -17.29 -13.50
CA PHE A 57 -17.42 -17.52 -14.94
C PHE A 57 -17.18 -19.00 -15.28
N ALA A 58 -16.38 -19.68 -14.47
CA ALA A 58 -16.10 -21.11 -14.62
C ALA A 58 -17.36 -21.98 -14.47
N ILE A 59 -18.31 -21.57 -13.63
CA ILE A 59 -19.58 -22.28 -13.42
C ILE A 59 -20.64 -21.88 -14.47
N MET A 60 -20.70 -20.60 -14.84
CA MET A 60 -21.73 -20.10 -15.77
C MET A 60 -21.54 -20.64 -17.20
N THR A 61 -20.28 -20.75 -17.65
CA THR A 61 -19.94 -21.27 -18.98
C THR A 61 -20.54 -22.67 -19.27
N PRO A 62 -20.32 -23.70 -18.44
CA PRO A 62 -20.90 -25.03 -18.68
C PRO A 62 -22.43 -25.04 -18.55
N ILE A 63 -23.02 -24.22 -17.67
CA ILE A 63 -24.48 -24.11 -17.56
C ILE A 63 -25.08 -23.57 -18.88
N LEU A 64 -24.46 -22.54 -19.46
CA LEU A 64 -24.90 -21.99 -20.73
C LEU A 64 -24.75 -23.00 -21.88
N GLN A 65 -23.65 -23.75 -21.90
CA GLN A 65 -23.43 -24.81 -22.89
C GLN A 65 -24.48 -25.92 -22.77
N MET A 66 -24.80 -26.37 -21.54
CA MET A 66 -25.83 -27.37 -21.30
C MET A 66 -27.22 -26.88 -21.75
N ASN A 67 -27.55 -25.62 -21.47
CA ASN A 67 -28.83 -25.03 -21.88
C ASN A 67 -28.96 -24.93 -23.42
N GLN A 68 -27.87 -24.62 -24.13
CA GLN A 68 -27.85 -24.57 -25.59
C GLN A 68 -27.96 -25.98 -26.21
N MET A 69 -27.39 -27.00 -25.57
CA MET A 69 -27.52 -28.40 -26.02
C MET A 69 -28.95 -28.93 -25.89
N GLY A 70 -29.72 -28.50 -24.89
CA GLY A 70 -31.13 -28.88 -24.73
C GLY A 70 -32.11 -28.09 -25.60
N ALA A 71 -31.64 -27.08 -26.34
CA ALA A 71 -32.44 -26.25 -27.24
C ALA A 71 -32.36 -26.71 -28.72
N HIS A 72 -31.65 -27.81 -28.98
CA HIS A 72 -31.69 -28.60 -30.22
C HIS A 72 -32.48 -29.90 -29.96
#